data_AF-A0A960V7R8-F1
#
_entry.id   AF-A0A960V7R8-F1
#
_cell.length_a   1.000
_cell.length_b   1.000
_cell.length_c   1.000
_cell.angle_alpha   90.00
_cell.angle_beta   90.00
_cell.angle_gamma   90.00
#
_symmetry.space_group_name_H-M   'P 1'
#
loop_
_entity.id
_entity.type
_entity.pdbx_description
1 polymer ?
#
loop_
_entity_poly.entity_id
_entity_poly.type
_entity_poly.pdbx_seq_one_letter_code
_entity_poly.pdbx_strand_id
1 'polypeptide(L)'
;MSLYRKSSYGNSSSGDAYKSNEISTVSQGKLIVMLYEGAIRFLKIALENINDPKKYDIVNTNIIKTQDILSELMVSLNLDEGGKVASDLLALYVYFKKKLLE
;
A
#
# COMPACT_ATOMS: atom_id res chain seq x y z
N MET A 1 59.83 -15.39 15.71
CA MET A 1 58.82 -15.68 16.75
C MET A 1 57.65 -14.73 16.54
N SER A 2 56.54 -15.27 16.00
CA SER A 2 55.17 -14.75 15.83
C SER A 2 54.98 -13.33 15.26
N LEU A 3 54.49 -13.08 14.03
CA LEU A 3 53.23 -13.47 13.34
C LEU A 3 51.92 -12.99 14.00
N TYR A 4 51.00 -12.57 13.10
CA TYR A 4 49.53 -12.42 13.21
C TYR A 4 49.01 -11.05 13.73
N ARG A 5 48.06 -10.31 13.12
CA ARG A 5 46.98 -10.65 12.17
C ARG A 5 46.43 -9.43 11.39
N LYS A 6 46.01 -9.75 10.16
CA LYS A 6 45.19 -9.09 9.13
C LYS A 6 43.80 -8.54 9.55
N SER A 7 43.42 -7.42 8.91
CA SER A 7 42.11 -6.94 8.38
C SER A 7 40.79 -7.19 9.14
N SER A 8 39.90 -6.18 9.18
CA SER A 8 38.44 -6.39 9.00
C SER A 8 37.62 -5.10 8.84
N TYR A 9 37.13 -4.91 7.61
CA TYR A 9 35.77 -4.51 7.19
C TYR A 9 35.11 -3.24 7.77
N GLY A 10 35.31 -2.12 7.08
CA GLY A 10 34.35 -1.01 7.05
C GLY A 10 33.17 -1.39 6.15
N ASN A 11 32.00 -1.50 6.77
CA ASN A 11 30.73 -2.00 6.24
C ASN A 11 30.28 -1.30 4.95
N SER A 12 30.31 -2.03 3.84
CA SER A 12 29.52 -1.78 2.64
C SER A 12 28.03 -1.97 2.96
N SER A 13 27.31 -0.87 3.17
CA SER A 13 25.84 -0.85 3.07
C SER A 13 25.41 -0.19 1.76
N SER A 14 25.90 -0.74 0.65
CA SER A 14 25.39 -0.45 -0.70
C SER A 14 24.06 -1.16 -0.99
N GLY A 15 23.26 -1.47 0.04
CA GLY A 15 21.98 -2.18 -0.07
C GLY A 15 20.75 -1.26 -0.18
N ASP A 16 20.86 -0.03 0.30
CA ASP A 16 19.71 0.90 0.36
C ASP A 16 19.58 1.78 -0.89
N ALA A 17 20.68 2.01 -1.62
CA ALA A 17 20.66 2.78 -2.86
C ALA A 17 19.89 2.08 -3.99
N TYR A 18 19.86 0.75 -4.03
CA TYR A 18 19.11 0.00 -5.04
C TYR A 18 17.59 0.04 -4.78
N LYS A 19 17.15 -0.10 -3.53
CA LYS A 19 15.73 0.08 -3.16
C LYS A 19 15.26 1.52 -3.39
N SER A 20 16.13 2.50 -3.12
CA SER A 20 15.78 3.91 -3.33
C SER A 20 15.62 4.26 -4.82
N ASN A 21 16.32 3.58 -5.74
CA ASN A 21 16.23 3.86 -7.17
C ASN A 21 15.05 3.18 -7.86
N GLU A 22 14.55 2.06 -7.31
CA GLU A 22 13.34 1.38 -7.80
C GLU A 22 12.08 2.20 -7.51
N ILE A 23 12.05 2.92 -6.37
CA ILE A 23 10.98 3.86 -6.00
C ILE A 23 10.96 5.08 -6.93
N SER A 24 12.12 5.51 -7.46
CA SER A 24 12.25 6.69 -8.31
C SER A 24 11.78 6.51 -9.76
N THR A 25 11.41 5.30 -10.18
CA THR A 25 11.05 4.98 -11.59
C THR A 25 9.73 4.24 -11.75
N VAL A 26 8.95 4.07 -10.69
CA VAL A 26 7.60 3.49 -10.80
C VAL A 26 6.71 4.45 -11.56
N SER A 27 6.14 4.00 -12.69
CA SER A 27 5.16 4.79 -13.42
C SER A 27 3.92 5.03 -12.56
N GLN A 28 3.24 6.15 -12.78
CA GLN A 28 1.98 6.48 -12.08
C GLN A 28 0.96 5.34 -12.17
N GLY A 29 0.84 4.70 -13.34
CA GLY A 29 -0.03 3.53 -13.51
C GLY A 29 0.36 2.35 -12.60
N LYS A 30 1.66 2.08 -12.43
CA LYS A 30 2.13 1.02 -11.52
C LYS A 30 1.85 1.36 -10.05
N LEU A 31 1.93 2.63 -9.65
CA LEU A 31 1.53 3.07 -8.30
C LEU A 31 0.04 2.82 -8.03
N ILE A 32 -0.83 3.14 -8.99
CA ILE A 32 -2.28 2.87 -8.87
C ILE A 32 -2.54 1.36 -8.73
N VAL A 33 -1.88 0.52 -9.53
CA VAL A 33 -2.00 -0.95 -9.40
C VAL A 33 -1.54 -1.41 -8.01
N MET A 34 -0.42 -0.87 -7.50
CA MET A 34 0.08 -1.21 -6.16
C MET A 34 -0.89 -0.81 -5.04
N LEU A 35 -1.60 0.31 -5.17
CA LEU A 35 -2.65 0.73 -4.24
C LEU A 35 -3.81 -0.26 -4.24
N TYR A 36 -4.31 -0.66 -5.41
CA TYR A 36 -5.35 -1.69 -5.52
C TYR A 36 -4.92 -3.02 -4.90
N GLU A 37 -3.71 -3.48 -5.19
CA GLU A 37 -3.14 -4.67 -4.61
C GLU A 37 -3.04 -4.56 -3.07
N GLY A 38 -2.69 -3.39 -2.55
CA GLY A 38 -2.71 -3.08 -1.11
C GLY A 38 -4.09 -3.21 -0.49
N ALA A 39 -5.10 -2.55 -1.09
CA ALA A 39 -6.48 -2.59 -0.61
C ALA A 39 -7.02 -4.03 -0.59
N ILE A 40 -6.79 -4.80 -1.67
CA ILE A 40 -7.23 -6.20 -1.76
C ILE A 40 -6.56 -7.05 -0.67
N ARG A 41 -5.26 -6.87 -0.43
CA ARG A 41 -4.57 -7.61 0.65
C ARG A 41 -5.13 -7.29 2.03
N PHE A 42 -5.37 -6.02 2.35
CA PHE A 42 -5.93 -5.64 3.64
C PHE A 42 -7.36 -6.17 3.83
N LEU A 43 -8.19 -6.12 2.79
CA LEU A 43 -9.53 -6.72 2.83
C LEU A 43 -9.50 -8.23 3.07
N LYS A 44 -8.56 -8.96 2.45
CA LYS A 44 -8.39 -10.40 2.69
C LYS A 44 -8.03 -10.68 4.15
N ILE A 45 -7.09 -9.92 4.72
CA ILE A 45 -6.70 -10.06 6.14
C ILE A 45 -7.90 -9.78 7.05
N ALA A 46 -8.68 -8.72 6.77
CA ALA A 46 -9.89 -8.41 7.54
C ALA A 46 -10.90 -9.57 7.47
N LEU A 47 -11.17 -10.09 6.26
CA LEU A 47 -12.11 -11.19 6.04
C LEU A 47 -11.68 -12.49 6.74
N GLU A 48 -10.38 -12.82 6.71
CA GLU A 48 -9.84 -14.02 7.37
C GLU A 48 -10.02 -14.00 8.90
N ASN A 49 -10.07 -12.81 9.51
CA ASN A 49 -10.09 -12.66 10.97
C ASN A 49 -11.46 -12.20 11.52
N ILE A 50 -12.46 -11.94 10.66
CA ILE A 50 -13.75 -11.34 11.04
C ILE A 50 -14.59 -12.20 12.01
N ASN A 51 -14.37 -13.51 12.05
CA ASN A 51 -15.13 -14.43 12.88
C ASN A 51 -14.50 -14.66 14.28
N ASP A 52 -13.35 -14.05 14.58
CA ASP A 52 -12.69 -14.16 15.88
C ASP A 52 -12.80 -12.83 16.65
N PRO A 53 -13.64 -12.76 17.72
CA PRO A 53 -13.80 -11.55 18.53
C PRO A 53 -12.49 -11.03 19.14
N LYS A 54 -11.48 -11.89 19.33
CA LYS A 54 -10.18 -11.47 19.87
C LYS A 54 -9.33 -10.72 18.85
N LYS A 55 -9.73 -10.70 17.58
CA LYS A 55 -9.00 -10.10 16.46
C LYS A 55 -9.73 -8.93 15.80
N TYR A 56 -10.78 -8.41 16.43
CA TYR A 56 -11.53 -7.27 15.89
C TYR A 56 -10.69 -6.01 15.73
N ASP A 57 -9.65 -5.83 16.54
CA ASP A 57 -8.62 -4.81 16.37
C ASP A 57 -7.88 -4.96 15.03
N ILE A 58 -7.50 -6.19 14.65
CA ILE A 58 -6.87 -6.50 13.36
C ILE A 58 -7.83 -6.21 12.22
N VAL A 59 -9.09 -6.65 12.34
CA VAL A 59 -10.13 -6.43 11.32
C VAL A 59 -10.33 -4.94 11.09
N ASN A 60 -10.58 -4.18 12.16
CA ASN A 60 -10.78 -2.74 12.10
C ASN A 60 -9.57 -2.00 11.50
N THR A 61 -8.36 -2.36 11.93
CA THR A 61 -7.12 -1.76 11.42
C THR A 61 -6.98 -1.95 9.91
N ASN A 62 -7.28 -3.14 9.38
CA ASN A 62 -7.18 -3.41 7.95
C ASN A 62 -8.33 -2.79 7.14
N ILE A 63 -9.52 -2.66 7.73
CA ILE A 63 -10.62 -1.89 7.14
C ILE A 63 -10.23 -0.42 7.01
N ILE A 64 -9.67 0.20 8.05
CA ILE A 64 -9.20 1.60 8.02
C ILE A 64 -8.13 1.79 6.93
N LYS A 65 -7.13 0.90 6.85
CA LYS A 65 -6.10 0.97 5.80
C LYS A 65 -6.69 0.88 4.39
N THR A 66 -7.74 0.08 4.20
CA THR A 66 -8.46 0.03 2.91
C THR A 66 -9.16 1.36 2.62
N GLN A 67 -9.82 1.95 3.62
CA GLN A 67 -10.49 3.25 3.46
C GLN A 67 -9.49 4.38 3.14
N ASP A 68 -8.29 4.35 3.72
CA ASP A 68 -7.22 5.30 3.43
C ASP A 68 -6.78 5.19 1.97
N ILE A 69 -6.55 3.97 1.48
CA ILE A 69 -6.21 3.73 0.06
C ILE A 69 -7.32 4.22 -0.87
N LEU A 70 -8.58 3.92 -0.57
CA LEU A 70 -9.70 4.40 -1.38
C LEU A 70 -9.75 5.92 -1.41
N SER A 71 -9.45 6.58 -0.29
CA SER A 71 -9.40 8.05 -0.22
C SER A 71 -8.28 8.61 -1.10
N GLU A 72 -7.11 7.99 -1.10
CA GLU A 72 -6.00 8.37 -1.98
C GLU A 72 -6.36 8.19 -3.45
N LEU A 73 -6.99 7.06 -3.80
CA LEU A 73 -7.47 6.81 -5.16
C LEU A 73 -8.50 7.86 -5.59
N MET A 74 -9.40 8.28 -4.70
CA MET A 74 -10.36 9.36 -4.98
C MET A 74 -9.67 10.69 -5.26
N VAL A 75 -8.70 11.08 -4.42
CA VAL A 75 -7.95 12.34 -4.57
C VAL A 75 -7.09 12.34 -5.84
N SER A 76 -6.62 11.16 -6.28
CA SER A 76 -5.82 11.02 -7.49
C SER A 76 -6.60 11.13 -8.81
N LEU A 77 -7.93 11.18 -8.78
CA LEU A 77 -8.76 11.27 -9.98
C LEU A 77 -8.69 12.67 -10.61
N ASN A 78 -8.36 12.73 -11.90
CA ASN A 78 -8.55 13.93 -12.71
C ASN A 78 -9.99 13.94 -13.25
N LEU A 79 -10.88 14.69 -12.60
CA LEU A 79 -12.29 14.80 -13.01
C LEU A 79 -12.46 15.64 -14.29
N ASP A 80 -11.58 16.61 -14.53
CA ASP A 80 -11.66 17.52 -15.66
C ASP A 80 -11.32 16.79 -16.97
N GLU A 81 -10.21 16.06 -17.01
CA GLU A 81 -9.79 15.30 -18.20
C GLU A 81 -10.38 13.89 -18.25
N GLY A 82 -10.62 13.26 -17.10
CA GLY A 82 -11.11 11.89 -17.02
C GLY A 82 -12.62 11.73 -17.24
N GLY A 83 -13.37 12.84 -17.24
CA GLY A 83 -14.78 12.92 -17.60
C GLY A 83 -15.65 11.84 -16.93
N LYS A 84 -16.40 11.09 -17.75
CA LYS A 84 -17.33 10.06 -17.26
C LYS A 84 -16.62 8.95 -16.49
N VAL A 85 -15.45 8.51 -16.95
CA VAL A 85 -14.72 7.40 -16.31
C VAL A 85 -14.27 7.79 -14.91
N ALA A 86 -13.70 9.00 -14.74
CA ALA A 86 -13.31 9.48 -13.43
C ALA A 86 -14.53 9.68 -12.50
N SER A 87 -15.65 10.15 -13.04
CA SER A 87 -16.91 10.30 -12.28
C SER A 87 -17.47 8.95 -11.82
N ASP A 88 -17.49 7.93 -12.69
CA ASP A 88 -17.94 6.58 -12.36
C ASP A 88 -17.02 5.94 -11.29
N LEU A 89 -15.71 6.12 -11.41
CA LEU A 89 -14.73 5.63 -10.43
C LEU A 89 -14.92 6.30 -9.07
N LEU A 90 -15.14 7.62 -9.04
CA LEU A 90 -15.42 8.34 -7.81
C LEU A 90 -16.68 7.78 -7.12
N ALA A 91 -17.75 7.55 -7.88
CA ALA A 91 -18.99 6.98 -7.36
C ALA A 91 -18.77 5.56 -6.78
N LEU A 92 -17.97 4.72 -7.45
CA LEU A 92 -17.60 3.40 -6.96
C LEU A 92 -16.80 3.48 -5.66
N TYR A 93 -15.79 4.34 -5.58
CA TYR A 93 -14.98 4.49 -4.37
C TYR A 93 -15.79 5.00 -3.18
N VAL A 94 -16.72 5.95 -3.41
CA VAL A 94 -17.67 6.40 -2.38
C VAL A 94 -18.54 5.25 -1.89
N TYR A 95 -19.07 4.45 -2.82
CA TYR A 95 -19.88 3.27 -2.48
C TYR A 95 -19.08 2.25 -1.65
N PHE A 96 -17.83 1.95 -2.04
CA PHE A 96 -16.98 1.02 -1.31
C PHE A 96 -16.66 1.54 0.10
N LYS A 97 -16.31 2.82 0.26
CA LYS A 97 -16.08 3.40 1.59
C LYS A 97 -17.31 3.32 2.48
N LYS A 98 -18.50 3.59 1.93
CA LYS A 98 -19.76 3.41 2.66
C LYS A 98 -19.94 1.95 3.12
N LYS A 99 -19.69 0.99 2.23
CA LYS A 99 -19.80 -0.45 2.55
C LYS A 99 -18.79 -0.96 3.57
N LEU A 100 -17.66 -0.29 3.74
CA LEU A 100 -16.66 -0.63 4.76
C LEU A 100 -16.99 -0.07 6.15
N LEU A 101 -17.93 0.87 6.24
CA LEU A 101 -18.41 1.45 7.50
C LEU A 101 -19.64 0.72 8.06
N GLU A 102 -20.44 0.12 7.18
CA GLU A 102 -21.63 -0.68 7.49
C GLU A 102 -21.26 -2.07 8.05
#